data_AF-A0A432EKJ8-F1
#
_entry.id   AF-A0A432EKJ8-F1
#
_cell.length_a   1.000
_cell.length_b   1.000
_cell.length_c   1.000
_cell.angle_alpha   90.00
_cell.angle_beta   90.00
_cell.angle_gamma   90.00
#
_symmetry.space_group_name_H-M   'P 1'
#
loop_
_entity.id
_entity.type
_entity.pdbx_description
1 polymer ?
#
loop_
_entity_poly.entity_id
_entity_poly.type
_entity_poly.pdbx_seq_one_letter_code
_entity_poly.pdbx_strand_id
1 'polypeptide(L)'
;MAAVHLEEKVLDYVVELGFATREPTAYGMEDLEDLIEFGTSPRATIFLARTSRARAYVQGRDFVMPDDVKAMAPLVLRHRLRTTYEADARGIDADEIMRRVLAAVPAP
;
A
#
# COMPACT_ATOMS: atom_id res chain seq x y z
N MET A 1 -15.31 -10.39 20.79
CA MET A 1 -15.32 -9.39 19.72
C MET A 1 -15.38 -10.16 18.41
N ALA A 2 -16.40 -9.94 17.58
CA ALA A 2 -16.42 -10.57 16.25
C ALA A 2 -15.20 -10.06 15.46
N ALA A 3 -14.43 -10.96 14.87
CA ALA A 3 -13.31 -10.57 14.03
C ALA A 3 -13.87 -9.92 12.76
N VAL A 4 -13.51 -8.66 12.48
CA VAL A 4 -13.89 -7.99 11.23
C VAL A 4 -13.40 -8.83 10.04
N HIS A 5 -14.33 -9.22 9.19
CA HIS A 5 -14.10 -10.06 8.04
C HIS A 5 -13.25 -9.31 7.00
N LEU A 6 -12.27 -10.00 6.43
CA LEU A 6 -11.44 -9.49 5.36
C LEU A 6 -11.42 -10.56 4.28
N GLU A 7 -12.08 -10.26 3.16
CA GLU A 7 -12.19 -11.17 2.03
C GLU A 7 -10.82 -11.40 1.36
N GLU A 8 -10.67 -12.56 0.72
CA GLU A 8 -9.45 -12.97 0.04
C GLU A 8 -9.01 -11.94 -1.00
N LYS A 9 -9.93 -11.45 -1.85
CA LYS A 9 -9.60 -10.41 -2.86
C LYS A 9 -9.06 -9.12 -2.25
N VAL A 10 -9.53 -8.73 -1.07
CA VAL A 10 -9.03 -7.54 -0.36
C VAL A 10 -7.66 -7.82 0.26
N LEU A 11 -7.43 -9.06 0.71
CA LEU A 11 -6.10 -9.49 1.15
C LEU A 11 -5.09 -9.46 -0.01
N ASP A 12 -5.49 -9.97 -1.16
CA ASP A 12 -4.68 -9.95 -2.38
C ASP A 12 -4.34 -8.50 -2.75
N TYR A 13 -5.33 -7.60 -2.75
CA TYR A 13 -5.08 -6.16 -2.96
C TYR A 13 -4.05 -5.57 -1.99
N VAL A 14 -4.09 -5.93 -0.70
CA VAL A 14 -3.07 -5.50 0.28
C VAL A 14 -1.68 -6.02 -0.06
N VAL A 15 -1.58 -7.25 -0.57
CA VAL A 15 -0.32 -7.88 -0.98
C VAL A 15 0.21 -7.24 -2.27
N GLU A 16 -0.66 -7.03 -3.27
CA GLU A 16 -0.36 -6.37 -4.53
C GLU A 16 0.18 -4.95 -4.32
N LEU A 17 -0.40 -4.17 -3.39
CA LEU A 17 0.15 -2.86 -3.03
C LEU A 17 1.58 -2.96 -2.48
N GLY A 18 1.91 -4.02 -1.74
CA GLY A 18 3.26 -4.28 -1.26
C GLY A 18 4.21 -4.61 -2.41
N PHE A 19 3.81 -5.50 -3.32
CA PHE A 19 4.61 -5.86 -4.50
C PHE A 19 4.81 -4.71 -5.46
N ALA A 20 3.81 -3.85 -5.68
CA ALA A 20 3.92 -2.66 -6.51
C ALA A 20 4.97 -1.66 -6.02
N THR A 21 5.31 -1.67 -4.71
CA THR A 21 6.43 -0.88 -4.18
C THR A 21 7.80 -1.53 -4.38
N ARG A 22 7.86 -2.82 -4.73
CA ARG A 22 9.09 -3.61 -4.84
C ARG A 22 9.45 -3.93 -6.30
N GLU A 23 8.44 -4.10 -7.14
CA GLU A 23 8.55 -4.50 -8.54
C GLU A 23 7.67 -3.55 -9.37
N PRO A 24 7.91 -2.21 -9.34
CA PRO A 24 7.02 -1.23 -9.95
C PRO A 24 6.85 -1.42 -11.46
N THR A 25 7.87 -1.96 -12.13
CA THR A 25 7.82 -2.36 -13.55
C THR A 25 6.71 -3.37 -13.87
N ALA A 26 6.43 -4.32 -12.97
CA ALA A 26 5.35 -5.30 -13.15
C ALA A 26 3.94 -4.66 -13.15
N TYR A 27 3.84 -3.42 -12.67
CA TYR A 27 2.61 -2.64 -12.56
C TYR A 27 2.57 -1.46 -13.55
N GLY A 28 3.45 -1.44 -14.56
CA GLY A 28 3.49 -0.37 -15.58
C GLY A 28 3.99 0.97 -15.04
N MET A 29 4.84 0.94 -14.01
CA MET A 29 5.51 2.12 -13.44
C MET A 29 7.02 2.02 -13.66
N GLU A 30 7.45 1.88 -14.93
CA GLU A 30 8.87 1.70 -15.27
C GLU A 30 9.74 2.88 -14.84
N ASP A 31 9.17 4.08 -14.76
CA ASP A 31 9.87 5.29 -14.32
C ASP A 31 10.20 5.30 -12.81
N LEU A 32 9.64 4.37 -12.03
CA LEU A 32 9.88 4.26 -10.59
C LEU A 32 10.95 3.23 -10.20
N GLU A 33 11.39 2.35 -11.13
CA GLU A 33 12.33 1.26 -10.84
C GLU A 33 13.62 1.77 -10.19
N ASP A 34 14.24 2.80 -10.77
CA ASP A 34 15.48 3.41 -10.27
C ASP A 34 15.24 4.47 -9.17
N LEU A 35 13.98 4.73 -8.82
CA LEU A 35 13.59 5.76 -7.85
C LEU A 35 13.28 5.17 -6.47
N ILE A 36 13.05 3.86 -6.38
CA ILE A 36 12.79 3.16 -5.13
C ILE A 36 14.05 2.39 -4.73
N GLU A 37 14.71 2.81 -3.64
CA GLU A 37 15.87 2.10 -3.11
C GLU A 37 15.43 0.78 -2.44
N PHE A 38 14.35 0.84 -1.66
CA PHE A 38 13.74 -0.32 -1.02
C PHE A 38 12.22 -0.17 -0.91
N GLY A 39 11.49 -1.13 -1.48
CA GLY A 39 10.05 -1.26 -1.31
C GLY A 39 9.64 -1.74 0.09
N THR A 40 8.33 -1.85 0.31
CA THR A 40 7.80 -2.23 1.63
C THR A 40 8.00 -3.71 1.95
N SER A 41 8.26 -4.01 3.22
CA SER A 41 8.45 -5.41 3.68
C SER A 41 7.11 -6.15 3.85
N PRO A 42 7.11 -7.50 3.90
CA PRO A 42 5.90 -8.28 4.24
C PRO A 42 5.27 -7.91 5.60
N ARG A 43 6.05 -7.31 6.52
CA ARG A 43 5.49 -6.78 7.77
C ARG A 43 4.54 -5.61 7.51
N ALA A 44 4.79 -4.79 6.49
CA ALA A 44 3.96 -3.66 6.15
C ALA A 44 2.55 -4.10 5.74
N THR A 45 2.43 -5.17 4.94
CA THR A 45 1.13 -5.71 4.50
C THR A 45 0.33 -6.28 5.68
N ILE A 46 0.99 -6.94 6.63
CA ILE A 46 0.35 -7.40 7.89
C ILE A 46 -0.24 -6.21 8.67
N PHE A 47 0.52 -5.12 8.83
CA PHE A 47 0.03 -3.93 9.51
C PHE A 47 -1.09 -3.26 8.74
N LEU A 48 -0.99 -3.19 7.40
CA LEU A 48 -2.01 -2.61 6.55
C LEU A 48 -3.35 -3.36 6.73
N ALA A 49 -3.36 -4.69 6.59
CA ALA A 49 -4.55 -5.51 6.82
C ALA A 49 -5.15 -5.34 8.23
N ARG A 50 -4.31 -5.25 9.27
CA ARG A 50 -4.76 -5.00 10.65
C ARG A 50 -5.40 -3.63 10.80
N THR A 51 -4.78 -2.59 10.25
CA THR A 51 -5.30 -1.23 10.31
C THR A 51 -6.58 -1.06 9.50
N SER A 52 -6.72 -1.74 8.36
CA SER A 52 -7.95 -1.73 7.58
C SER A 52 -9.12 -2.38 8.34
N ARG A 53 -8.87 -3.50 9.04
CA ARG A 53 -9.86 -4.09 9.96
C ARG A 53 -10.24 -3.14 11.09
N ALA A 54 -9.25 -2.49 11.70
CA ALA A 54 -9.49 -1.52 12.77
C ALA A 54 -10.32 -0.32 12.28
N ARG A 55 -10.04 0.17 11.07
CA ARG A 55 -10.81 1.26 10.44
C ARG A 55 -12.26 0.85 10.18
N ALA A 56 -12.49 -0.31 9.58
CA ALA A 56 -13.83 -0.85 9.36
C ALA A 56 -14.60 -1.00 10.69
N TYR A 57 -13.95 -1.53 11.72
CA TYR A 57 -14.52 -1.66 13.06
C TYR A 57 -14.96 -0.31 13.66
N VAL A 58 -14.09 0.70 13.62
CA VAL A 58 -14.41 2.06 14.13
C VAL A 58 -15.55 2.70 13.34
N GLN A 59 -15.71 2.34 12.07
CA GLN A 59 -16.84 2.77 11.23
C GLN A 59 -18.13 1.94 11.44
N GLY A 60 -18.14 1.01 12.39
CA GLY A 60 -19.31 0.17 12.70
C GLY A 60 -19.58 -0.93 11.66
N ARG A 61 -18.62 -1.22 10.78
CA ARG A 61 -18.71 -2.32 9.80
C ARG A 61 -18.02 -3.58 10.33
N ASP A 62 -18.56 -4.72 9.95
CA ASP A 62 -18.03 -6.04 10.26
C ASP A 62 -17.21 -6.65 9.10
N PHE A 63 -17.04 -5.92 8.00
CA PHE A 63 -16.18 -6.29 6.87
C PHE A 63 -15.32 -5.11 6.38
N VAL A 64 -14.15 -5.44 5.83
CA VAL A 64 -13.20 -4.47 5.25
C VAL A 64 -13.58 -4.17 3.80
N MET A 65 -13.62 -2.88 3.46
CA MET A 65 -13.78 -2.40 2.08
C MET A 65 -12.42 -2.01 1.48
N PRO A 66 -12.24 -2.04 0.15
CA PRO A 66 -11.01 -1.57 -0.48
C PRO A 66 -10.62 -0.13 -0.07
N ASP A 67 -11.61 0.73 0.17
CA ASP A 67 -11.38 2.10 0.63
C ASP A 67 -10.75 2.19 2.04
N ASP A 68 -10.94 1.17 2.88
CA ASP A 68 -10.23 1.10 4.16
C ASP A 68 -8.74 0.87 3.95
N VAL A 69 -8.41 0.00 3.00
CA VAL A 69 -7.02 -0.28 2.60
C VAL A 69 -6.41 0.98 2.02
N LYS A 70 -7.08 1.64 1.07
CA LYS A 70 -6.60 2.88 0.46
C LYS A 70 -6.38 3.99 1.48
N ALA A 71 -7.28 4.15 2.44
CA ALA A 71 -7.15 5.17 3.48
C ALA A 71 -5.99 4.89 4.44
N MET A 72 -5.70 3.61 4.74
CA MET A 72 -4.62 3.23 5.64
C MET A 72 -3.26 3.07 4.95
N ALA A 73 -3.22 2.85 3.63
CA ALA A 73 -2.00 2.57 2.88
C ALA A 73 -0.95 3.68 3.02
N PRO A 74 -1.23 4.99 2.82
CA PRO A 74 -0.23 6.03 3.04
C PRO A 74 0.28 6.06 4.48
N LEU A 75 -0.62 5.86 5.45
CA LEU A 75 -0.29 5.90 6.88
C LEU A 75 0.64 4.76 7.29
N VAL A 76 0.54 3.59 6.64
CA VAL A 76 1.32 2.39 6.96
C VAL A 76 2.56 2.24 6.08
N LEU A 77 2.45 2.52 4.78
CA LEU A 77 3.47 2.16 3.78
C LEU A 77 4.50 3.28 3.55
N ARG A 78 4.12 4.56 3.61
CA ARG A 78 5.01 5.69 3.22
C ARG A 78 6.34 5.71 3.98
N HIS A 79 6.31 5.44 5.29
CA HIS A 79 7.47 5.48 6.16
C HIS A 79 8.27 4.17 6.16
N ARG A 80 7.88 3.23 5.30
CA ARG A 80 8.48 1.91 5.12
C ARG A 80 9.03 1.72 3.71
N LEU A 81 8.92 2.74 2.88
CA LEU A 81 9.49 2.85 1.54
C LEU A 81 10.67 3.81 1.62
N ARG A 82 11.75 3.49 0.93
CA ARG A 82 12.94 4.34 0.85
C ARG A 82 13.21 4.75 -0.60
N THR A 83 13.36 6.04 -0.81
CA THR A 83 13.68 6.65 -2.11
C THR A 83 15.19 6.61 -2.37
N THR A 84 15.57 6.60 -3.65
CA THR A 84 16.98 6.80 -4.03
C THR A 84 17.36 8.28 -3.96
N TYR A 85 18.66 8.57 -3.94
CA TYR A 85 19.16 9.95 -4.04
C TYR A 85 18.68 10.65 -5.33
N GLU A 86 18.53 9.90 -6.41
CA GLU A 86 18.01 10.42 -7.68
C GLU A 86 16.55 10.84 -7.56
N ALA A 87 15.72 10.06 -6.87
CA ALA A 87 14.34 10.44 -6.58
C ALA A 87 14.26 11.73 -5.77
N ASP A 88 15.10 11.86 -4.73
CA ASP A 88 15.17 13.08 -3.92
C ASP A 88 15.59 14.30 -4.77
N ALA A 89 16.57 14.13 -5.67
CA ALA A 89 17.00 15.18 -6.60
C ALA A 89 15.91 15.59 -7.60
N ARG A 90 15.00 14.67 -7.95
CA ARG A 90 13.83 14.92 -8.81
C ARG A 90 12.61 15.45 -8.01
N GLY A 91 12.71 15.56 -6.68
CA GLY A 91 11.60 15.95 -5.82
C GLY A 91 10.50 14.89 -5.73
N ILE A 92 10.83 13.63 -5.99
CA ILE A 92 9.90 12.49 -5.89
C ILE A 92 10.10 11.85 -4.52
N ASP A 93 9.14 12.05 -3.62
CA ASP A 93 9.16 11.48 -2.27
C ASP A 93 8.30 10.22 -2.16
N ALA A 94 8.31 9.60 -0.97
CA ALA A 94 7.54 8.40 -0.69
C ALA A 94 6.01 8.63 -0.77
N ASP A 95 5.53 9.85 -0.52
CA ASP A 95 4.10 10.17 -0.62
C ASP A 95 3.65 10.18 -2.09
N GLU A 96 4.46 10.76 -2.99
CA GLU A 96 4.23 10.73 -4.44
C GLU A 96 4.27 9.30 -4.99
N ILE A 97 5.25 8.48 -4.59
CA ILE A 97 5.32 7.07 -5.00
C ILE A 97 4.08 6.31 -4.52
N MET A 98 3.67 6.49 -3.26
CA MET A 98 2.47 5.83 -2.73
C MET A 98 1.20 6.24 -3.49
N ARG A 99 1.09 7.50 -3.91
CA ARG A 99 -0.03 7.98 -4.73
C ARG A 99 -0.08 7.26 -6.08
N ARG A 100 1.08 7.05 -6.73
CA ARG A 100 1.18 6.31 -8.00
C ARG A 100 0.84 4.84 -7.84
N VAL A 101 1.38 4.20 -6.81
CA VAL A 101 1.08 2.80 -6.46
C VAL A 101 -0.42 2.58 -6.26
N LEU A 102 -1.09 3.46 -5.49
CA LEU A 102 -2.53 3.37 -5.28
C LEU A 102 -3.37 3.62 -6.54
N ALA A 103 -2.83 4.36 -7.52
CA ALA A 103 -3.48 4.59 -8.80
C ALA A 103 -3.26 3.44 -9.79
N ALA A 104 -2.09 2.79 -9.75
CA ALA A 104 -1.71 1.70 -10.64
C ALA A 104 -2.33 0.35 -10.26
N VAL A 105 -2.44 0.05 -8.96
CA VAL A 105 -3.01 -1.22 -8.50
C VAL A 105 -4.54 -1.13 -8.42
N PRO A 106 -5.30 -1.88 -9.23
CA PRO A 106 -6.76 -1.84 -9.21
C PRO A 106 -7.30 -2.43 -7.91
N ALA A 107 -8.33 -1.77 -7.35
CA ALA A 107 -9.09 -2.31 -6.24
C ALA A 107 -10.09 -3.38 -6.73
N PRO A 108 -10.35 -4.42 -5.92
CA PRO A 108 -11.30 -5.49 -6.25
C PRO A 108 -12.77 -5.08 -6.13
#